data_AF-A0A945I2N7-F1
#
_entry.id   AF-A0A945I2N7-F1
#
_cell.length_a   1.000
_cell.length_b   1.000
_cell.length_c   1.000
_cell.angle_alpha   90.00
_cell.angle_beta   90.00
_cell.angle_gamma   90.00
#
_symmetry.space_group_name_H-M   'P 1'
#
loop_
_entity.id
_entity.type
_entity.pdbx_description
1 polymer ?
#
loop_
_entity_poly.entity_id
_entity_poly.type
_entity_poly.pdbx_seq_one_letter_code
_entity_poly.pdbx_strand_id
1 'polypeptide(L)'
;MGLLDHIWLGIVTVFSADPVFSIAGLPISITIVMVILGFLFGIFVGATPGIGGPFAMAISLPILISVFGFDANALLPVLGFLVGIMKGSTIGGAVPAILFNTPGTPDSLMTTLDGYPLTKRGQPGKALRVAHFSSVSGDTFSDIVLITCAPFLAILVEKFLDFPEKAALIILSLAFVSAVVGSNVWKGMLAALLGLFIAYIGTGEDSHPRLSMGSDSLAAGFPLISAVLGVLILGEVFKSLEDMWREMKDTSSITHVEVKGDNKLHLSDIRRILPFIGISASIGTMIGALPGIGSTLAATLGYATGRKYHKGSPAFGEGAIEGIAATEAANSAVAGANLIPVLSLGIPGNVSAVFILLA
;
A
#
# COMPACT_ATOMS: atom_id res chain seq x y z
N MET A 1 3.34 10.65 -28.42
CA MET A 1 2.48 11.12 -27.33
C MET A 1 3.35 11.78 -26.27
N GLY A 2 2.98 12.96 -25.80
CA GLY A 2 3.63 13.63 -24.68
C GLY A 2 3.21 13.06 -23.33
N LEU A 3 3.81 13.55 -22.24
CA LEU A 3 3.49 13.16 -20.87
C LEU A 3 2.00 13.41 -20.53
N LEU A 4 1.49 14.59 -20.88
CA LEU A 4 0.10 14.98 -20.60
C LEU A 4 -0.90 14.09 -21.34
N ASP A 5 -0.57 13.58 -22.53
CA ASP A 5 -1.44 12.68 -23.29
C ASP A 5 -1.62 11.35 -22.54
N HIS A 6 -0.56 10.81 -21.95
CA HIS A 6 -0.63 9.57 -21.17
C HIS A 6 -1.47 9.74 -19.90
N ILE A 7 -1.29 10.87 -19.20
CA ILE A 7 -2.10 11.20 -18.02
C ILE A 7 -3.57 11.33 -18.40
N TRP A 8 -3.86 12.06 -19.48
CA TRP A 8 -5.22 12.25 -19.96
C TRP A 8 -5.88 10.93 -20.39
N LEU A 9 -5.16 10.09 -21.13
CA LEU A 9 -5.63 8.75 -21.51
C LEU A 9 -5.95 7.90 -20.29
N GLY A 10 -5.08 7.89 -19.28
CA GLY A 10 -5.31 7.15 -18.04
C GLY A 10 -6.61 7.59 -17.34
N ILE A 11 -6.81 8.91 -17.21
CA ILE A 11 -8.04 9.47 -16.64
C ILE A 11 -9.25 9.03 -17.46
N VAL A 12 -9.25 9.28 -18.77
CA VAL A 12 -10.39 8.96 -19.64
C VAL A 12 -10.72 7.47 -19.61
N THR A 13 -9.73 6.59 -19.57
CA THR A 13 -9.93 5.13 -19.57
C THR A 13 -10.70 4.67 -18.32
N VAL A 14 -10.39 5.23 -17.15
CA VAL A 14 -11.10 4.89 -15.90
C VAL A 14 -12.58 5.27 -15.97
N PHE A 15 -12.90 6.44 -16.54
CA PHE A 15 -14.28 6.94 -16.61
C PHE A 15 -15.07 6.42 -17.82
N SER A 16 -14.39 5.96 -18.87
CA SER A 16 -15.02 5.46 -20.10
C SER A 16 -15.18 3.94 -20.14
N ALA A 17 -14.66 3.23 -19.14
CA ALA A 17 -14.86 1.79 -18.98
C ALA A 17 -16.35 1.44 -18.77
N ASP A 18 -16.70 0.18 -19.01
CA ASP A 18 -18.08 -0.28 -19.12
C ASP A 18 -18.97 0.21 -17.97
N PRO A 19 -20.05 0.96 -18.26
CA PRO A 19 -20.90 1.54 -17.23
C PRO A 19 -21.79 0.47 -16.60
N VAL A 20 -21.84 0.45 -15.27
CA VAL A 20 -22.70 -0.47 -14.51
C VAL A 20 -24.09 0.14 -14.30
N PHE A 21 -24.13 1.45 -14.00
CA PHE A 21 -25.36 2.21 -13.80
C PHE A 21 -25.10 3.70 -14.03
N SER A 22 -26.16 4.47 -14.24
CA SER A 22 -26.08 5.93 -14.41
C SER A 22 -26.70 6.65 -13.21
N ILE A 23 -25.96 7.56 -12.59
CA ILE A 23 -26.51 8.51 -11.59
C ILE A 23 -26.62 9.88 -12.24
N ALA A 24 -27.82 10.47 -12.22
CA ALA A 24 -28.09 11.81 -12.78
C ALA A 24 -27.61 11.99 -14.24
N GLY A 25 -27.68 10.93 -15.05
CA GLY A 25 -27.24 10.94 -16.46
C GLY A 25 -25.74 10.73 -16.67
N LEU A 26 -24.94 10.58 -15.61
CA LEU A 26 -23.52 10.24 -15.71
C LEU A 26 -23.31 8.72 -15.60
N PRO A 27 -22.74 8.07 -16.62
CA PRO A 27 -22.38 6.65 -16.56
C PRO A 27 -21.27 6.44 -15.52
N ILE A 28 -21.49 5.51 -14.58
CA ILE A 28 -20.47 5.12 -13.58
C ILE A 28 -19.84 3.81 -14.02
N SER A 29 -18.54 3.89 -14.31
CA SER A 29 -17.70 2.74 -14.65
C SER A 29 -17.60 1.75 -13.49
N ILE A 30 -17.56 0.46 -13.83
CA ILE A 30 -17.31 -0.63 -12.87
C ILE A 30 -16.03 -0.39 -12.04
N THR A 31 -15.00 0.23 -12.63
CA THR A 31 -13.74 0.53 -11.93
C THR A 31 -13.97 1.42 -10.71
N ILE A 32 -14.81 2.45 -10.83
CA ILE A 32 -15.08 3.38 -9.72
C ILE A 32 -15.83 2.65 -8.60
N VAL A 33 -16.79 1.79 -8.96
CA VAL A 33 -17.51 0.96 -7.99
C VAL A 33 -16.53 0.06 -7.23
N MET A 34 -15.62 -0.60 -7.95
CA MET A 34 -14.63 -1.49 -7.35
C MET A 34 -13.64 -0.74 -6.45
N VAL A 35 -13.21 0.47 -6.83
CA VAL A 35 -12.39 1.33 -5.95
C VAL A 35 -13.13 1.62 -4.64
N ILE A 36 -14.41 1.99 -4.70
CA ILE A 36 -15.21 2.28 -3.50
C ILE A 36 -15.40 1.03 -2.65
N LEU A 37 -15.74 -0.11 -3.25
CA LEU A 37 -15.93 -1.37 -2.53
C LEU A 37 -14.63 -1.84 -1.87
N GLY A 38 -13.51 -1.79 -2.61
CA GLY A 38 -12.20 -2.11 -2.10
C GLY A 38 -11.79 -1.18 -0.96
N PHE A 39 -12.09 0.12 -1.08
CA PHE A 39 -11.84 1.11 -0.03
C PHE A 39 -12.62 0.83 1.25
N LEU A 40 -13.92 0.56 1.14
CA LEU A 40 -14.77 0.23 2.30
C LEU A 40 -14.32 -1.09 2.95
N PHE A 41 -14.01 -2.10 2.16
CA PHE A 41 -13.48 -3.36 2.65
C PHE A 41 -12.11 -3.18 3.33
N GLY A 42 -11.23 -2.36 2.73
CA GLY A 42 -9.95 -1.97 3.29
C GLY A 42 -10.10 -1.29 4.65
N ILE A 43 -11.02 -0.34 4.80
CA ILE A 43 -11.30 0.31 6.10
C ILE A 43 -11.73 -0.72 7.14
N PHE A 44 -12.66 -1.62 6.77
CA PHE A 44 -13.15 -2.65 7.68
C PHE A 44 -12.00 -3.56 8.17
N VAL A 45 -11.14 -3.99 7.24
CA VAL A 45 -9.99 -4.83 7.57
C VAL A 45 -8.97 -4.06 8.40
N GLY A 46 -8.57 -2.86 7.98
CA GLY A 46 -7.58 -2.06 8.71
C GLY A 46 -8.03 -1.63 10.10
N ALA A 47 -9.34 -1.46 10.30
CA ALA A 47 -9.90 -1.19 11.62
C ALA A 47 -9.89 -2.41 12.56
N THR A 48 -9.65 -3.61 12.03
CA THR A 48 -9.54 -4.85 12.79
C THR A 48 -8.10 -5.04 13.27
N PRO A 49 -7.83 -5.04 14.59
CA PRO A 49 -6.48 -5.29 15.12
C PRO A 49 -5.91 -6.62 14.61
N GLY A 50 -4.62 -6.62 14.26
CA GLY A 50 -3.91 -7.81 13.78
C GLY A 50 -4.15 -8.20 12.33
N ILE A 51 -4.99 -7.46 11.58
CA ILE A 51 -5.22 -7.73 10.15
C ILE A 51 -4.76 -6.55 9.30
N GLY A 52 -3.73 -6.78 8.47
CA GLY A 52 -3.17 -5.77 7.57
C GLY A 52 -3.82 -5.75 6.19
N GLY A 53 -3.63 -4.64 5.46
CA GLY A 53 -4.02 -4.50 4.05
C GLY A 53 -3.52 -5.63 3.12
N PRO A 54 -2.25 -6.07 3.21
CA PRO A 54 -1.74 -7.18 2.41
C PRO A 54 -2.57 -8.47 2.51
N PHE A 55 -3.05 -8.81 3.71
CA PHE A 55 -3.92 -9.97 3.92
C PHE A 55 -5.24 -9.85 3.15
N ALA A 56 -5.89 -8.68 3.22
CA ALA A 56 -7.12 -8.41 2.48
C ALA A 56 -6.90 -8.51 0.97
N MET A 57 -5.77 -7.99 0.46
CA MET A 57 -5.40 -8.10 -0.95
C MET A 57 -5.14 -9.56 -1.35
N ALA A 58 -4.45 -10.33 -0.51
CA ALA A 58 -4.15 -11.75 -0.73
C ALA A 58 -5.42 -12.59 -0.90
N ILE A 59 -6.44 -12.35 -0.06
CA ILE A 59 -7.72 -13.06 -0.16
C ILE A 59 -8.56 -12.56 -1.33
N SER A 60 -8.52 -11.26 -1.60
CA SER A 60 -9.37 -10.64 -2.63
C SER A 60 -8.92 -11.01 -4.03
N LEU A 61 -7.61 -11.07 -4.29
CA LEU A 61 -7.08 -11.28 -5.65
C LEU A 61 -7.60 -12.58 -6.31
N PRO A 62 -7.55 -13.78 -5.68
CA PRO A 62 -8.13 -14.99 -6.28
C PRO A 62 -9.63 -14.88 -6.55
N ILE A 63 -10.37 -14.24 -5.65
CA ILE A 63 -11.83 -14.05 -5.80
C ILE A 63 -12.11 -13.15 -7.00
N LEU A 64 -11.35 -12.06 -7.12
CA LEU A 64 -11.45 -11.11 -8.22
C LEU A 64 -11.10 -11.77 -9.57
N ILE A 65 -10.02 -12.54 -9.63
CA ILE A 65 -9.65 -13.31 -10.84
C ILE A 65 -10.75 -14.32 -11.21
N SER A 66 -11.36 -14.98 -10.22
CA SER A 66 -12.47 -15.91 -10.47
C SER A 66 -13.72 -15.22 -11.04
N VAL A 67 -13.99 -13.97 -10.62
CA VAL A 67 -15.16 -13.20 -11.04
C VAL A 67 -14.94 -12.52 -12.40
N PHE A 68 -13.78 -11.91 -12.61
CA PHE A 68 -13.49 -11.08 -13.79
C PHE A 68 -12.70 -11.82 -14.88
N GLY A 69 -12.08 -12.96 -14.58
CA GLY A 69 -11.25 -13.70 -15.52
C GLY A 69 -9.90 -13.04 -15.80
N PHE A 70 -9.32 -13.37 -16.96
CA PHE A 70 -8.01 -12.89 -17.42
C PHE A 70 -8.11 -11.95 -18.63
N ASP A 71 -9.29 -11.40 -18.90
CA ASP A 71 -9.51 -10.49 -20.03
C ASP A 71 -8.93 -9.10 -19.75
N ALA A 72 -8.52 -8.38 -20.79
CA ALA A 72 -7.96 -7.02 -20.65
C ALA A 72 -8.90 -6.03 -19.93
N ASN A 73 -10.22 -6.26 -20.03
CA ASN A 73 -11.25 -5.44 -19.37
C ASN A 73 -11.30 -5.69 -17.85
N ALA A 74 -10.74 -6.79 -17.35
CA ALA A 74 -10.69 -7.12 -15.92
C ALA A 74 -9.67 -6.29 -15.14
N LEU A 75 -8.59 -5.85 -15.80
CA LEU A 75 -7.44 -5.20 -15.14
C LEU A 75 -7.86 -4.00 -14.28
N LEU A 76 -8.58 -3.04 -14.86
CA LEU A 76 -8.95 -1.80 -14.15
C LEU A 76 -9.89 -2.05 -12.96
N PRO A 77 -10.98 -2.84 -13.07
CA PRO A 77 -11.79 -3.25 -11.93
C PRO A 77 -11.00 -3.91 -10.79
N VAL A 78 -10.14 -4.89 -11.12
CA VAL A 78 -9.36 -5.64 -10.13
C VAL A 78 -8.33 -4.75 -9.46
N LEU A 79 -7.55 -4.00 -10.26
CA LEU A 79 -6.59 -3.02 -9.77
C LEU A 79 -7.26 -1.95 -8.90
N GLY A 80 -8.42 -1.44 -9.33
CA GLY A 80 -9.20 -0.45 -8.59
C GLY A 80 -9.59 -0.95 -7.20
N PHE A 81 -10.08 -2.19 -7.10
CA PHE A 81 -10.41 -2.79 -5.82
C PHE A 81 -9.19 -2.93 -4.90
N LEU A 82 -8.06 -3.41 -5.43
CA LEU A 82 -6.84 -3.61 -4.66
C LEU A 82 -6.20 -2.30 -4.19
N VAL A 83 -6.19 -1.26 -5.04
CA VAL A 83 -5.79 0.10 -4.64
C VAL A 83 -6.75 0.65 -3.57
N GLY A 84 -8.04 0.39 -3.71
CA GLY A 84 -9.05 0.68 -2.69
C GLY A 84 -8.69 0.05 -1.34
N ILE A 85 -8.41 -1.26 -1.31
CA ILE A 85 -7.99 -1.96 -0.07
C ILE A 85 -6.73 -1.30 0.49
N MET A 86 -5.72 -1.07 -0.36
CA MET A 86 -4.45 -0.51 0.05
C MET A 86 -4.65 0.82 0.79
N LYS A 87 -5.39 1.77 0.20
CA LYS A 87 -5.66 3.08 0.81
C LYS A 87 -6.63 3.00 2.01
N GLY A 88 -7.68 2.19 1.89
CA GLY A 88 -8.69 2.03 2.94
C GLY A 88 -8.10 1.41 4.21
N SER A 89 -7.22 0.42 4.07
CA SER A 89 -6.57 -0.25 5.20
C SER A 89 -5.60 0.66 5.96
N THR A 90 -4.89 1.55 5.26
CA THR A 90 -4.02 2.56 5.90
C THR A 90 -4.84 3.51 6.79
N ILE A 91 -5.95 4.05 6.28
CA ILE A 91 -6.84 4.92 7.07
C ILE A 91 -7.51 4.14 8.21
N GLY A 92 -7.95 2.91 7.93
CA GLY A 92 -8.58 2.04 8.93
C GLY A 92 -7.64 1.72 10.10
N GLY A 93 -6.35 1.51 9.84
CA GLY A 93 -5.32 1.17 10.82
C GLY A 93 -5.12 2.21 11.92
N ALA A 94 -5.44 3.49 11.65
CA ALA A 94 -5.40 4.54 12.64
C ALA A 94 -6.44 4.34 13.76
N VAL A 95 -7.57 3.67 13.49
CA VAL A 95 -8.64 3.46 14.47
C VAL A 95 -8.16 2.63 15.68
N PRO A 96 -7.66 1.39 15.51
CA PRO A 96 -7.22 0.60 16.65
C PRO A 96 -5.96 1.19 17.31
N ALA A 97 -5.10 1.88 16.56
CA ALA A 97 -3.94 2.59 17.09
C ALA A 97 -4.35 3.73 18.04
N ILE A 98 -5.31 4.56 17.63
CA ILE A 98 -5.75 5.75 18.38
C ILE A 98 -6.65 5.38 19.56
N LEU A 99 -7.55 4.42 19.38
CA LEU A 99 -8.57 4.11 20.39
C LEU A 99 -8.08 3.13 21.43
N PHE A 100 -7.29 2.13 21.02
CA PHE A 100 -6.98 0.97 21.85
C PHE A 100 -5.49 0.79 22.11
N ASN A 101 -4.62 1.61 21.51
CA ASN A 101 -3.17 1.45 21.60
C ASN A 101 -2.68 0.08 21.10
N THR A 102 -3.44 -0.53 20.21
CA THR A 102 -3.16 -1.84 19.60
C THR A 102 -3.02 -1.63 18.09
N PRO A 103 -1.90 -1.07 17.62
CA PRO A 103 -1.72 -0.83 16.19
C PRO A 103 -1.67 -2.18 15.47
N GLY A 104 -2.53 -2.35 14.45
CA GLY A 104 -2.56 -3.59 13.65
C GLY A 104 -1.42 -3.70 12.63
N THR A 105 -0.64 -2.62 12.45
CA THR A 105 0.52 -2.59 11.56
C THR A 105 1.67 -1.79 12.18
N PRO A 106 2.95 -2.12 11.86
CA PRO A 106 4.11 -1.41 12.41
C PRO A 106 4.15 0.09 12.09
N ASP A 107 3.59 0.51 10.96
CA ASP A 107 3.54 1.91 10.53
C ASP A 107 2.54 2.75 11.34
N SER A 108 1.46 2.13 11.84
CA SER A 108 0.48 2.79 12.72
C SER A 108 0.97 2.95 14.17
N LEU A 109 2.11 2.34 14.51
CA LEU A 109 2.69 2.35 15.86
C LEU A 109 3.09 3.78 16.29
N MET A 110 3.58 4.60 15.36
CA MET A 110 3.90 6.00 15.66
C MET A 110 2.66 6.86 15.90
N THR A 111 1.50 6.45 15.39
CA THR A 111 0.22 7.16 15.59
C THR A 111 -0.28 6.98 17.01
N THR A 112 0.03 5.86 17.66
CA THR A 112 -0.38 5.61 19.05
C THR A 112 0.22 6.61 20.03
N LEU A 113 1.45 7.09 19.75
CA LEU A 113 2.22 7.95 20.65
C LEU A 113 1.48 9.23 21.04
N ASP A 114 0.74 9.83 20.12
CA ASP A 114 -0.11 11.00 20.42
C ASP A 114 -1.60 10.68 20.29
N GLY A 115 -1.99 9.76 19.41
CA GLY A 115 -3.38 9.35 19.23
C GLY A 115 -4.01 8.81 20.50
N TYR A 116 -3.35 7.86 21.15
CA TYR A 116 -3.89 7.20 22.34
C TYR A 116 -3.90 8.09 23.59
N PRO A 117 -2.86 8.90 23.89
CA PRO A 117 -2.95 9.90 24.95
C PRO A 117 -4.06 10.92 24.75
N LEU A 118 -4.32 11.35 23.50
CA LEU A 118 -5.43 12.26 23.21
C LEU A 118 -6.79 11.59 23.42
N THR A 119 -6.92 10.30 23.06
CA THR A 119 -8.08 9.47 23.41
C THR A 119 -8.25 9.37 24.93
N LYS A 120 -7.19 9.09 25.71
CA LYS A 120 -7.23 9.03 27.18
C LYS A 120 -7.68 10.34 27.83
N ARG A 121 -7.50 11.48 27.16
CA ARG A 121 -7.99 12.80 27.58
C ARG A 121 -9.47 13.05 27.23
N GLY A 122 -10.17 12.04 26.72
CA GLY A 122 -11.58 12.11 26.34
C GLY A 122 -11.84 12.66 24.95
N GLN A 123 -10.80 12.88 24.13
CA GLN A 123 -10.93 13.47 22.78
C GLN A 123 -10.66 12.48 21.63
N PRO A 124 -11.21 11.24 21.63
CA PRO A 124 -10.95 10.27 20.58
C PRO A 124 -11.46 10.74 19.21
N GLY A 125 -12.60 11.44 19.17
CA GLY A 125 -13.17 11.97 17.93
C GLY A 125 -12.28 13.03 17.30
N LYS A 126 -11.58 13.84 18.11
CA LYS A 126 -10.61 14.81 17.59
C LYS A 126 -9.38 14.10 17.02
N ALA A 127 -8.85 13.12 17.75
CA ALA A 127 -7.72 12.31 17.30
C ALA A 127 -7.98 11.64 15.94
N LEU A 128 -9.11 10.94 15.81
CA LEU A 128 -9.51 10.28 14.56
C LEU A 128 -9.70 11.25 13.39
N ARG A 129 -10.33 12.41 13.63
CA ARG A 129 -10.53 13.43 12.59
C ARG A 129 -9.21 14.04 12.11
N VAL A 130 -8.28 14.31 13.02
CA VAL A 130 -6.93 14.76 12.67
C VAL A 130 -6.24 13.69 11.84
N ALA A 131 -6.27 12.43 12.29
CA ALA A 131 -5.66 11.31 11.58
C ALA A 131 -6.19 11.16 10.15
N HIS A 132 -7.51 11.06 9.99
CA HIS A 132 -8.12 10.92 8.66
C HIS A 132 -7.82 12.12 7.76
N PHE A 133 -7.91 13.36 8.29
CA PHE A 133 -7.62 14.55 7.49
C PHE A 133 -6.17 14.59 7.03
N SER A 134 -5.23 14.28 7.92
CA SER A 134 -3.79 14.24 7.62
C SER A 134 -3.42 13.10 6.68
N SER A 135 -4.01 11.92 6.88
CA SER A 135 -3.85 10.76 6.01
C SER A 135 -4.29 11.06 4.58
N VAL A 136 -5.53 11.52 4.39
CA VAL A 136 -6.06 11.89 3.06
C VAL A 136 -5.22 13.00 2.42
N SER A 137 -4.77 13.99 3.19
CA SER A 137 -3.95 15.08 2.65
C SER A 137 -2.57 14.59 2.19
N GLY A 138 -1.92 13.71 2.97
CA GLY A 138 -0.62 13.13 2.61
C GLY A 138 -0.71 12.19 1.41
N ASP A 139 -1.73 11.33 1.40
CA ASP A 139 -2.01 10.41 0.29
C ASP A 139 -2.36 11.15 -1.01
N THR A 140 -3.19 12.19 -0.93
CA THR A 140 -3.50 13.04 -2.11
C THR A 140 -2.24 13.71 -2.66
N PHE A 141 -1.35 14.19 -1.78
CA PHE A 141 -0.09 14.79 -2.22
C PHE A 141 0.78 13.78 -2.97
N SER A 142 0.95 12.56 -2.45
CA SER A 142 1.75 11.55 -3.12
C SER A 142 1.10 10.99 -4.37
N ASP A 143 -0.23 10.93 -4.45
CA ASP A 143 -0.97 10.57 -5.68
C ASP A 143 -0.71 11.57 -6.81
N ILE A 144 -0.67 12.87 -6.50
CA ILE A 144 -0.32 13.90 -7.50
C ILE A 144 1.10 13.65 -8.02
N VAL A 145 2.03 13.33 -7.11
CA VAL A 145 3.41 12.99 -7.49
C VAL A 145 3.45 11.69 -8.29
N LEU A 146 2.64 10.68 -7.94
CA LEU A 146 2.53 9.42 -8.68
C LEU A 146 2.06 9.64 -10.11
N ILE A 147 0.92 10.33 -10.28
CA ILE A 147 0.28 10.58 -11.59
C ILE A 147 1.23 11.34 -12.53
N THR A 148 2.13 12.16 -11.99
CA THR A 148 3.09 12.94 -12.78
C THR A 148 4.41 12.20 -13.00
N CYS A 149 5.00 11.61 -11.95
CA CYS A 149 6.32 10.99 -12.01
C CYS A 149 6.32 9.60 -12.64
N ALA A 150 5.31 8.75 -12.39
CA ALA A 150 5.30 7.39 -12.93
C ALA A 150 5.30 7.34 -14.46
N PRO A 151 4.40 8.02 -15.19
CA PRO A 151 4.44 8.02 -16.65
C PRO A 151 5.69 8.70 -17.19
N PHE A 152 6.20 9.75 -16.52
CA PHE A 152 7.46 10.38 -16.90
C PHE A 152 8.62 9.39 -16.84
N LEU A 153 8.76 8.66 -15.74
CA LEU A 153 9.83 7.69 -15.55
C LEU A 153 9.68 6.49 -16.50
N ALA A 154 8.46 6.00 -16.73
CA ALA A 154 8.19 4.92 -17.69
C ALA A 154 8.61 5.31 -19.12
N ILE A 155 8.27 6.53 -19.57
CA ILE A 155 8.69 7.04 -20.88
C ILE A 155 10.21 7.16 -20.97
N LEU A 156 10.88 7.62 -19.91
CA LEU A 156 12.35 7.69 -19.89
C LEU A 156 13.00 6.32 -19.98
N VAL A 157 12.50 5.36 -19.21
CA VAL A 157 12.98 3.97 -19.22
C VAL A 157 12.84 3.38 -20.62
N GLU A 158 11.66 3.50 -21.23
CA GLU A 158 11.41 2.94 -22.55
C GLU A 158 12.23 3.62 -23.65
N LYS A 159 12.50 4.92 -23.50
CA LYS A 159 13.24 5.70 -24.51
C LYS A 159 14.75 5.55 -24.43
N PHE A 160 15.31 5.40 -23.23
CA PHE A 160 16.75 5.52 -22.99
C PHE A 160 17.43 4.23 -22.55
N LEU A 161 16.69 3.22 -22.07
CA LEU A 161 17.29 1.96 -21.65
C LEU A 161 17.09 0.91 -22.75
N ASP A 162 18.19 0.28 -23.15
CA ASP A 162 18.17 -0.86 -24.06
C ASP A 162 18.07 -2.17 -23.26
N PHE A 163 18.10 -3.30 -23.96
CA PHE A 163 17.94 -4.63 -23.37
C PHE A 163 18.90 -4.91 -22.19
N PRO A 164 20.21 -4.59 -22.24
CA PRO A 164 21.12 -4.83 -21.12
C PRO A 164 20.74 -4.07 -19.86
N GLU A 165 20.36 -2.80 -19.98
CA GLU A 165 19.97 -1.94 -18.87
C GLU A 165 18.64 -2.39 -18.27
N LYS A 166 17.66 -2.76 -19.11
CA LYS A 166 16.39 -3.35 -18.65
C LYS A 166 16.62 -4.68 -17.91
N ALA A 167 17.51 -5.53 -18.41
CA ALA A 167 17.89 -6.77 -17.73
C ALA A 167 18.55 -6.50 -16.37
N ALA A 168 19.44 -5.50 -16.29
CA ALA A 168 20.06 -5.08 -15.04
C ALA A 168 19.02 -4.55 -14.04
N LEU A 169 18.00 -3.80 -14.50
CA LEU A 169 16.88 -3.36 -13.65
C LEU A 169 16.06 -4.53 -13.11
N ILE A 170 15.80 -5.57 -13.92
CA ILE A 170 15.10 -6.77 -13.45
C ILE A 170 15.94 -7.49 -12.38
N ILE A 171 17.25 -7.65 -12.60
CA ILE A 171 18.15 -8.26 -11.60
C ILE A 171 18.17 -7.42 -10.32
N LEU A 172 18.23 -6.09 -10.45
CA LEU A 172 18.17 -5.16 -9.33
C LEU A 172 16.84 -5.30 -8.58
N SER A 173 15.72 -5.41 -9.30
CA SER A 173 14.39 -5.65 -8.73
C SER A 173 14.36 -6.93 -7.90
N LEU A 174 14.85 -8.05 -8.46
CA LEU A 174 14.92 -9.33 -7.76
C LEU A 174 15.79 -9.26 -6.50
N ALA A 175 16.91 -8.54 -6.56
CA ALA A 175 17.78 -8.29 -5.41
C ALA A 175 17.08 -7.45 -4.34
N PHE A 176 16.37 -6.38 -4.73
CA PHE A 176 15.58 -5.56 -3.81
C PHE A 176 14.46 -6.38 -3.16
N VAL A 177 13.67 -7.13 -3.93
CA VAL A 177 12.62 -8.00 -3.39
C VAL A 177 13.23 -8.96 -2.36
N SER A 178 14.38 -9.54 -2.65
CA SER A 178 15.08 -10.45 -1.74
C SER A 178 15.60 -9.78 -0.47
N ALA A 179 15.99 -8.50 -0.55
CA ALA A 179 16.47 -7.73 0.59
C ALA A 179 15.32 -7.23 1.50
N VAL A 180 14.15 -7.00 0.91
CA VAL A 180 12.99 -6.37 1.56
C VAL A 180 12.02 -7.41 2.09
N VAL A 181 11.82 -8.48 1.34
CA VAL A 181 10.89 -9.56 1.67
C VAL A 181 11.62 -10.61 2.50
N GLY A 182 11.78 -10.31 3.79
CA GLY A 182 12.24 -11.27 4.79
C GLY A 182 13.31 -10.73 5.74
N SER A 183 13.58 -11.48 6.81
CA SER A 183 14.58 -11.12 7.82
C SER A 183 16.02 -11.44 7.39
N ASN A 184 16.21 -12.17 6.29
CA ASN A 184 17.52 -12.60 5.81
C ASN A 184 17.61 -12.57 4.28
N VAL A 185 18.43 -11.65 3.78
CA VAL A 185 18.67 -11.40 2.35
C VAL A 185 19.10 -12.67 1.61
N TRP A 186 19.92 -13.52 2.23
CA TRP A 186 20.39 -14.77 1.59
C TRP A 186 19.26 -15.77 1.36
N LYS A 187 18.30 -15.85 2.29
CA LYS A 187 17.12 -16.70 2.10
C LYS A 187 16.23 -16.16 0.97
N GLY A 188 16.07 -14.84 0.90
CA GLY A 188 15.36 -14.18 -0.19
C GLY A 188 16.01 -14.44 -1.54
N MET A 189 17.32 -14.22 -1.66
CA MET A 189 18.08 -14.47 -2.89
C MET A 189 18.01 -15.93 -3.31
N LEU A 190 18.14 -16.87 -2.38
CA LEU A 190 18.01 -18.29 -2.68
C LEU A 190 16.60 -18.63 -3.17
N ALA A 191 15.56 -18.07 -2.55
CA ALA A 191 14.18 -18.25 -3.00
C ALA A 191 13.95 -17.66 -4.40
N ALA A 192 14.50 -16.47 -4.70
CA ALA A 192 14.44 -15.86 -6.02
C ALA A 192 15.16 -16.70 -7.09
N LEU A 193 16.36 -17.22 -6.78
CA LEU A 193 17.12 -18.10 -7.67
C LEU A 193 16.40 -19.44 -7.89
N LEU A 194 15.81 -20.02 -6.85
CA LEU A 194 14.99 -21.23 -6.98
C LEU A 194 13.73 -20.97 -7.81
N GLY A 195 13.06 -19.84 -7.61
CA GLY A 195 11.92 -19.43 -8.42
C GLY A 195 12.29 -19.28 -9.90
N LEU A 196 13.41 -18.61 -10.18
CA LEU A 196 13.93 -18.46 -11.54
C LEU A 196 14.32 -19.80 -12.16
N PHE A 197 14.93 -20.69 -11.38
CA PHE A 197 15.27 -22.04 -11.81
C PHE A 197 14.02 -22.84 -12.20
N ILE A 198 12.97 -22.81 -11.37
CA ILE A 198 11.69 -23.48 -11.67
C ILE A 198 11.02 -22.86 -12.90
N ALA A 199 11.05 -21.53 -13.03
CA ALA A 199 10.50 -20.83 -14.19
C ALA A 199 11.22 -21.15 -15.51
N TYR A 200 12.49 -21.59 -15.44
CA TYR A 200 13.27 -21.97 -16.61
C TYR A 200 12.95 -23.39 -17.11
N ILE A 201 12.24 -24.20 -16.33
CA ILE A 201 11.82 -25.57 -16.70
C ILE A 201 10.61 -25.47 -17.64
N GLY A 202 10.76 -26.00 -18.86
CA GLY A 202 9.68 -26.02 -19.85
C GLY A 202 10.16 -25.60 -21.24
N THR A 203 9.22 -25.55 -22.18
CA THR A 203 9.47 -25.10 -23.54
C THR A 203 9.26 -23.59 -23.63
N GLY A 204 10.32 -22.84 -23.95
CA GLY A 204 10.24 -21.38 -24.13
C GLY A 204 9.72 -20.98 -25.52
N GLU A 205 9.69 -19.68 -25.79
CA GLU A 205 9.25 -19.12 -27.10
C GLU A 205 10.06 -19.66 -28.29
N ASP A 206 11.33 -20.01 -28.07
CA ASP A 206 12.20 -20.64 -29.07
C ASP A 206 11.79 -22.08 -29.44
N SER A 207 10.68 -22.59 -28.88
CA SER A 207 10.12 -23.93 -29.14
C SER A 207 11.04 -25.11 -28.81
N HIS A 208 12.10 -24.87 -28.04
CA HIS A 208 13.02 -25.89 -27.55
C HIS A 208 12.78 -26.20 -26.07
N PRO A 209 12.55 -27.48 -25.68
CA PRO A 209 12.40 -27.86 -24.29
C PRO A 209 13.69 -27.60 -23.49
N ARG A 210 13.57 -26.87 -22.38
CA ARG A 210 14.67 -26.58 -21.46
C ARG A 210 14.46 -27.36 -20.17
N LEU A 211 15.49 -28.06 -19.72
CA LEU A 211 15.48 -28.86 -18.48
C LEU A 211 14.34 -29.90 -18.40
N SER A 212 13.81 -30.37 -19.54
CA SER A 212 12.68 -31.29 -19.58
C SER A 212 13.04 -32.74 -19.21
N MET A 213 14.33 -33.08 -19.21
CA MET A 213 14.86 -34.43 -18.96
C MET A 213 14.20 -35.53 -19.82
N GLY A 214 13.65 -35.16 -20.99
CA GLY A 214 12.93 -36.07 -21.89
C GLY A 214 11.48 -36.40 -21.49
N SER A 215 10.92 -35.72 -20.48
CA SER A 215 9.52 -35.86 -20.07
C SER A 215 8.63 -34.77 -20.66
N ASP A 216 7.51 -35.17 -21.26
CA ASP A 216 6.52 -34.25 -21.81
C ASP A 216 5.89 -33.37 -20.72
N SER A 217 5.74 -33.88 -19.49
CA SER A 217 5.21 -33.10 -18.38
C SER A 217 6.14 -31.98 -17.94
N LEU A 218 7.46 -32.22 -17.93
CA LEU A 218 8.44 -31.18 -17.65
C LEU A 218 8.65 -30.24 -18.85
N ALA A 219 8.48 -30.75 -20.08
CA ALA A 219 8.50 -29.92 -21.29
C ALA A 219 7.31 -28.95 -21.36
N ALA A 220 6.15 -29.32 -20.80
CA ALA A 220 5.01 -28.44 -20.63
C ALA A 220 5.27 -27.30 -19.61
N GLY A 221 6.29 -27.47 -18.74
CA GLY A 221 6.63 -26.52 -17.69
C GLY A 221 5.63 -26.50 -16.54
N PHE A 222 5.89 -25.64 -15.56
CA PHE A 222 4.98 -25.42 -14.43
C PHE A 222 4.01 -24.27 -14.74
N PRO A 223 2.76 -24.33 -14.25
CA PRO A 223 1.84 -23.19 -14.32
C PRO A 223 2.32 -22.10 -13.35
N LEU A 224 3.30 -21.31 -13.80
CA LEU A 224 4.08 -20.40 -12.96
C LEU A 224 3.17 -19.36 -12.28
N ILE A 225 2.18 -18.84 -13.00
CA ILE A 225 1.18 -17.89 -12.45
C ILE A 225 0.47 -18.50 -11.24
N SER A 226 -0.06 -19.71 -11.38
CA SER A 226 -0.75 -20.41 -10.30
C SER A 226 0.19 -20.72 -9.12
N ALA A 227 1.44 -21.08 -9.39
CA ALA A 227 2.43 -21.35 -8.35
C ALA A 227 2.80 -20.08 -7.57
N VAL A 228 3.03 -18.97 -8.25
CA VAL A 228 3.35 -17.67 -7.64
C VAL A 228 2.18 -17.17 -6.81
N LEU A 229 0.96 -17.20 -7.37
CA LEU A 229 -0.25 -16.85 -6.65
C LEU A 229 -0.42 -17.72 -5.40
N GLY A 230 -0.28 -19.04 -5.53
CA GLY A 230 -0.41 -19.98 -4.42
C GLY A 230 0.60 -19.71 -3.30
N VAL A 231 1.88 -19.58 -3.63
CA VAL A 231 2.94 -19.35 -2.63
C VAL A 231 2.78 -18.00 -1.95
N LEU A 232 2.51 -16.93 -2.70
CA LEU A 232 2.39 -15.59 -2.12
C LEU A 232 1.13 -15.45 -1.27
N ILE A 233 -0.02 -15.89 -1.78
CA ILE A 233 -1.31 -15.75 -1.10
C ILE A 233 -1.36 -16.63 0.15
N LEU A 234 -1.02 -17.92 0.03
CA LEU A 234 -1.01 -18.81 1.19
C LEU A 234 0.05 -18.39 2.21
N GLY A 235 1.22 -17.95 1.74
CA GLY A 235 2.28 -17.43 2.61
C GLY A 235 1.81 -16.23 3.44
N GLU A 236 1.19 -15.24 2.79
CA GLU A 236 0.68 -14.04 3.48
C GLU A 236 -0.48 -14.39 4.42
N VAL A 237 -1.38 -15.30 4.02
CA VAL A 237 -2.50 -15.76 4.87
C VAL A 237 -1.98 -16.48 6.12
N PHE A 238 -1.04 -17.43 5.98
CA PHE A 238 -0.49 -18.15 7.13
C PHE A 238 0.31 -17.24 8.06
N LYS A 239 1.10 -16.32 7.50
CA LYS A 239 1.83 -15.33 8.29
C LYS A 239 0.87 -14.42 9.07
N SER A 240 -0.16 -13.90 8.41
CA SER A 240 -1.16 -13.05 9.06
C SER A 240 -1.92 -13.80 10.16
N LEU A 241 -2.21 -15.10 9.97
CA LEU A 241 -2.81 -15.95 11.00
C LEU A 241 -1.88 -16.13 12.21
N GLU A 242 -0.57 -16.27 11.99
CA GLU A 242 0.41 -16.33 13.07
C GLU A 242 0.48 -15.01 13.85
N ASP A 243 0.54 -13.88 13.13
CA ASP A 243 0.62 -12.53 13.71
C ASP A 243 -0.64 -12.24 14.55
N MET A 244 -1.84 -12.54 14.02
CA MET A 244 -3.10 -12.44 14.78
C MET A 244 -3.09 -13.28 16.06
N TRP A 245 -2.59 -14.53 16.01
CA TRP A 245 -2.53 -15.39 17.19
C TRP A 245 -1.64 -14.75 18.27
N ARG A 246 -0.48 -14.22 17.88
CA ARG A 246 0.46 -13.57 18.80
C ARG A 246 -0.17 -12.35 19.47
N GLU A 247 -0.87 -11.50 18.72
CA GLU A 247 -1.52 -10.30 19.25
C GLU A 247 -2.73 -10.60 20.17
N MET A 248 -3.48 -11.66 19.89
CA MET A 248 -4.59 -12.09 20.78
C MET A 248 -4.12 -12.46 22.19
N LYS A 249 -2.85 -12.85 22.38
CA LYS A 249 -2.28 -13.12 23.71
C LYS A 249 -1.95 -11.87 24.52
N ASP A 250 -1.77 -10.73 23.87
CA ASP A 250 -1.37 -9.45 24.49
C ASP A 250 -2.54 -8.45 24.62
N THR A 251 -3.76 -8.86 24.29
CA THR A 251 -4.91 -7.96 24.30
C THR A 251 -5.27 -7.53 25.71
N SER A 252 -5.00 -6.26 26.01
CA SER A 252 -5.48 -5.58 27.21
C SER A 252 -6.97 -5.29 27.08
N SER A 253 -7.68 -5.36 28.21
CA SER A 253 -9.13 -5.13 28.30
C SER A 253 -9.55 -3.83 27.60
N ILE A 254 -10.60 -3.91 26.75
CA ILE A 254 -11.24 -2.73 26.15
C ILE A 254 -11.70 -1.81 27.28
N THR A 255 -10.98 -0.71 27.49
CA THR A 255 -11.34 0.29 28.47
C THR A 255 -12.27 1.30 27.81
N HIS A 256 -13.50 1.40 28.32
CA HIS A 256 -14.40 2.47 27.91
C HIS A 256 -13.82 3.82 28.35
N VAL A 257 -13.35 4.61 27.39
CA VAL A 257 -12.94 5.99 27.64
C VAL A 257 -14.18 6.88 27.52
N GLU A 258 -14.52 7.61 28.58
CA GLU A 258 -15.57 8.63 28.52
C GLU A 258 -15.18 9.73 27.52
N VAL A 259 -16.06 9.98 26.54
CA VAL A 259 -15.90 11.09 25.61
C VAL A 259 -16.11 12.41 26.37
N LYS A 260 -15.04 13.21 26.48
CA LYS A 260 -15.01 14.49 27.20
C LYS A 260 -14.27 15.55 26.40
N GLY A 261 -14.69 16.81 26.52
CA GLY A 261 -14.08 17.92 25.81
C GLY A 261 -14.41 17.95 24.32
N ASP A 262 -13.71 18.82 23.59
CA ASP A 262 -14.03 19.10 22.20
C ASP A 262 -13.48 18.04 21.25
N ASN A 263 -14.40 17.33 20.60
CA ASN A 263 -14.11 16.26 19.66
C ASN A 263 -14.20 16.71 18.19
N LYS A 264 -14.42 18.01 17.95
CA LYS A 264 -14.47 18.58 16.60
C LYS A 264 -13.06 18.97 16.14
N LEU A 265 -12.86 18.91 14.84
CA LEU A 265 -11.70 19.45 14.17
C LEU A 265 -12.04 20.87 13.72
N HIS A 266 -11.43 21.87 14.34
CA HIS A 266 -11.68 23.28 14.00
C HIS A 266 -10.75 23.77 12.91
N LEU A 267 -11.14 24.87 12.25
CA LEU A 267 -10.28 25.55 11.28
C LEU A 267 -8.94 26.00 11.88
N SER A 268 -8.92 26.36 13.17
CA SER A 268 -7.69 26.67 13.91
C SER A 268 -6.78 25.45 14.04
N ASP A 269 -7.35 24.27 14.32
CA ASP A 269 -6.60 23.02 14.36
C ASP A 269 -6.02 22.68 12.98
N ILE A 270 -6.83 22.82 11.92
CA ILE A 270 -6.41 22.57 10.53
C ILE A 270 -5.21 23.46 10.16
N ARG A 271 -5.29 24.77 10.42
CA ARG A 271 -4.18 25.70 10.14
C ARG A 271 -2.92 25.35 10.92
N ARG A 272 -3.07 24.82 12.14
CA ARG A 272 -1.97 24.41 13.02
C ARG A 272 -1.27 23.14 12.52
N ILE A 273 -2.02 22.17 12.00
CA ILE A 273 -1.46 20.88 11.52
C ILE A 273 -0.97 20.93 10.06
N LEU A 274 -1.48 21.84 9.23
CA LEU A 274 -1.14 21.95 7.80
C LEU A 274 0.37 21.98 7.49
N PRO A 275 1.23 22.75 8.20
CA PRO A 275 2.67 22.72 7.92
C PRO A 275 3.32 21.37 8.24
N PHE A 276 2.83 20.66 9.26
CA PHE A 276 3.30 19.32 9.61
C PHE A 276 2.89 18.32 8.52
N ILE A 277 1.65 18.40 8.03
CA ILE A 277 1.18 17.59 6.90
C ILE A 277 2.06 17.80 5.68
N GLY A 278 2.35 19.04 5.28
CA GLY A 278 3.14 19.33 4.07
C GLY A 278 4.57 18.77 4.13
N ILE A 279 5.26 18.97 5.26
CA ILE A 279 6.62 18.45 5.47
C ILE A 279 6.59 16.92 5.51
N SER A 280 5.67 16.34 6.28
CA SER A 280 5.55 14.89 6.42
C SER A 280 5.12 14.19 5.13
N ALA A 281 4.20 14.77 4.36
CA ALA A 281 3.80 14.24 3.06
C ALA A 281 4.99 14.21 2.08
N SER A 282 5.85 15.23 2.13
CA SER A 282 7.08 15.27 1.33
C SER A 282 8.05 14.17 1.75
N ILE A 283 8.25 13.98 3.07
CA ILE A 283 9.08 12.89 3.62
C ILE A 283 8.51 11.53 3.18
N GLY A 284 7.22 11.30 3.40
CA GLY A 284 6.56 10.05 3.05
C GLY A 284 6.60 9.76 1.55
N THR A 285 6.45 10.79 0.71
CA THR A 285 6.59 10.64 -0.74
C THR A 285 8.02 10.26 -1.15
N MET A 286 9.03 10.93 -0.59
CA MET A 286 10.44 10.61 -0.88
C MET A 286 10.80 9.20 -0.41
N ILE A 287 10.38 8.82 0.79
CA ILE A 287 10.65 7.48 1.34
C ILE A 287 9.87 6.41 0.58
N GLY A 288 8.61 6.67 0.22
CA GLY A 288 7.78 5.72 -0.51
C GLY A 288 8.28 5.47 -1.93
N ALA A 289 8.87 6.46 -2.59
CA ALA A 289 9.50 6.27 -3.90
C ALA A 289 10.76 5.40 -3.85
N LEU A 290 11.34 5.16 -2.66
CA LEU A 290 12.50 4.30 -2.48
C LEU A 290 12.05 2.84 -2.23
N PRO A 291 12.46 1.88 -3.08
CA PRO A 291 12.11 0.48 -2.87
C PRO A 291 12.63 -0.03 -1.53
N GLY A 292 11.76 -0.69 -0.77
CA GLY A 292 12.17 -1.47 0.38
C GLY A 292 12.28 -0.77 1.72
N ILE A 293 12.05 0.53 1.75
CA ILE A 293 12.20 1.32 2.98
C ILE A 293 10.87 1.38 3.76
N GLY A 294 9.75 1.31 3.06
CA GLY A 294 8.42 1.09 3.63
C GLY A 294 7.82 2.26 4.42
N SER A 295 6.57 2.08 4.84
CA SER A 295 5.74 3.06 5.55
C SER A 295 6.23 3.35 6.98
N THR A 296 6.77 2.36 7.67
CA THR A 296 7.25 2.52 9.06
C THR A 296 8.37 3.55 9.19
N LEU A 297 9.34 3.56 8.26
CA LEU A 297 10.39 4.58 8.30
C LEU A 297 9.83 5.97 7.99
N ALA A 298 8.91 6.07 7.02
CA ALA A 298 8.25 7.35 6.71
C ALA A 298 7.50 7.90 7.94
N ALA A 299 6.68 7.08 8.59
CA ALA A 299 5.93 7.43 9.79
C ALA A 299 6.85 7.90 10.93
N THR A 300 7.93 7.16 11.20
CA THR A 300 8.92 7.50 12.24
C THR A 300 9.67 8.80 11.94
N LEU A 301 10.12 9.01 10.70
CA LEU A 301 10.79 10.23 10.28
C LEU A 301 9.84 11.44 10.28
N GLY A 302 8.59 11.25 9.85
CA GLY A 302 7.54 12.25 9.92
C GLY A 302 7.31 12.71 11.37
N TYR A 303 7.12 11.76 12.29
CA TYR A 303 6.97 12.06 13.71
C TYR A 303 8.20 12.76 14.31
N ALA A 304 9.41 12.25 14.04
CA ALA A 304 10.65 12.81 14.56
C ALA A 304 10.88 14.26 14.05
N THR A 305 10.58 14.50 12.77
CA THR A 305 10.66 15.82 12.16
C THR A 305 9.62 16.76 12.76
N GLY A 306 8.37 16.31 12.89
CA GLY A 306 7.32 17.07 13.55
C GLY A 306 7.71 17.46 14.98
N ARG A 307 8.23 16.50 15.76
CA ARG A 307 8.69 16.74 17.13
C ARG A 307 9.78 17.82 17.21
N LYS A 308 10.70 17.87 16.24
CA LYS A 308 11.77 18.87 16.17
C LYS A 308 11.24 20.29 15.93
N TYR A 309 10.20 20.44 15.12
CA TYR A 309 9.59 21.74 14.81
C TYR A 309 8.51 22.17 15.81
N HIS A 310 8.00 21.22 16.59
CA HIS A 310 6.98 21.49 17.60
C HIS A 310 7.52 22.33 18.76
N LYS A 311 6.85 23.46 19.03
CA LYS A 311 7.12 24.33 20.18
C LYS A 311 5.87 24.54 21.05
N GLY A 312 4.77 23.87 20.70
CA GLY A 312 3.46 24.06 21.33
C GLY A 312 3.22 23.15 22.52
N SER A 313 2.03 23.30 23.13
CA SER A 313 1.47 22.39 24.13
C SER A 313 0.22 21.70 23.55
N PRO A 314 -0.06 20.44 23.92
CA PRO A 314 0.79 19.52 24.70
C PRO A 314 2.04 19.09 23.93
N ALA A 315 3.02 18.49 24.61
CA ALA A 315 4.21 17.95 23.96
C ALA A 315 3.88 16.70 23.12
N PHE A 316 4.74 16.36 22.17
CA PHE A 316 4.65 15.08 21.44
C PHE A 316 4.80 13.91 22.43
N GLY A 317 3.99 12.87 22.26
CA GLY A 317 3.86 11.76 23.19
C GLY A 317 2.83 12.00 24.31
N GLU A 318 2.28 13.21 24.39
CA GLU A 318 1.27 13.58 25.38
C GLU A 318 -0.09 13.90 24.74
N GLY A 319 -0.28 13.65 23.43
CA GLY A 319 -1.53 13.92 22.73
C GLY A 319 -1.52 15.23 21.95
N ALA A 320 -0.39 15.57 21.34
CA ALA A 320 -0.28 16.66 20.38
C ALA A 320 -0.93 16.27 19.05
N ILE A 321 -1.89 17.08 18.58
CA ILE A 321 -2.55 16.82 17.29
C ILE A 321 -1.56 16.91 16.12
N GLU A 322 -0.50 17.68 16.25
CA GLU A 322 0.57 17.78 15.26
C GLU A 322 1.39 16.49 15.15
N GLY A 323 1.50 15.72 16.24
CA GLY A 323 2.16 14.41 16.21
C GLY A 323 1.37 13.39 15.41
N ILE A 324 0.06 13.33 15.63
CA ILE A 324 -0.88 12.52 14.82
C ILE A 324 -0.79 12.95 13.35
N ALA A 325 -0.86 14.25 13.09
CA ALA A 325 -0.84 14.78 11.74
C ALA A 325 0.45 14.50 10.99
N ALA A 326 1.60 14.64 11.67
CA ALA A 326 2.91 14.40 11.09
C ALA A 326 3.13 12.91 10.77
N THR A 327 2.68 12.01 11.63
CA THR A 327 2.78 10.57 11.39
C THR A 327 1.86 10.13 10.26
N GLU A 328 0.58 10.46 10.33
CA GLU A 328 -0.44 9.97 9.40
C GLU A 328 -0.23 10.49 7.98
N ALA A 329 0.21 11.76 7.83
CA ALA A 329 0.54 12.32 6.53
C ALA A 329 1.77 11.63 5.90
N ALA A 330 2.81 11.34 6.69
CA ALA A 330 3.99 10.64 6.18
C ALA A 330 3.70 9.18 5.84
N ASN A 331 2.95 8.49 6.70
CA ASN A 331 2.54 7.12 6.49
C ASN A 331 1.73 6.97 5.20
N SER A 332 0.67 7.78 5.07
CA SER A 332 -0.27 7.67 3.96
C SER A 332 0.33 8.14 2.64
N ALA A 333 1.25 9.11 2.66
CA ALA A 333 1.98 9.52 1.47
C ALA A 333 2.81 8.36 0.85
N VAL A 334 3.21 7.35 1.62
CA VAL A 334 3.91 6.19 1.06
C VAL A 334 3.02 5.37 0.13
N ALA A 335 1.70 5.32 0.34
CA ALA A 335 0.79 4.48 -0.45
C ALA A 335 0.84 4.83 -1.94
N GLY A 336 0.65 6.10 -2.30
CA GLY A 336 0.80 6.58 -3.68
C GLY A 336 2.25 6.52 -4.18
N ALA A 337 3.22 6.99 -3.39
CA ALA A 337 4.61 7.09 -3.84
C ALA A 337 5.28 5.73 -4.10
N ASN A 338 4.91 4.70 -3.34
CA ASN A 338 5.38 3.32 -3.52
C ASN A 338 4.94 2.72 -4.85
N LEU A 339 3.88 3.24 -5.47
CA LEU A 339 3.46 2.81 -6.81
C LEU A 339 4.31 3.41 -7.93
N ILE A 340 5.14 4.42 -7.66
CA ILE A 340 6.00 5.03 -8.68
C ILE A 340 6.97 3.99 -9.26
N PRO A 341 7.89 3.39 -8.48
CA PRO A 341 8.81 2.39 -9.01
C PRO A 341 8.10 1.10 -9.44
N VAL A 342 6.93 0.78 -8.86
CA VAL A 342 6.12 -0.37 -9.26
C VAL A 342 5.64 -0.22 -10.69
N LEU A 343 4.96 0.87 -11.00
CA LEU A 343 4.30 1.07 -12.30
C LEU A 343 5.30 1.49 -13.39
N SER A 344 6.43 2.11 -13.03
CA SER A 344 7.41 2.54 -14.02
C SER A 344 8.58 1.57 -14.22
N LEU A 345 8.98 0.83 -13.18
CA LEU A 345 10.17 -0.06 -13.20
C LEU A 345 9.84 -1.52 -12.89
N GLY A 346 8.62 -1.85 -12.47
CA GLY A 346 8.27 -3.20 -12.02
C GLY A 346 8.94 -3.59 -10.69
N ILE A 347 9.34 -2.61 -9.87
CA ILE A 347 10.05 -2.85 -8.60
C ILE A 347 9.10 -2.57 -7.42
N PRO A 348 8.62 -3.60 -6.71
CA PRO A 348 7.77 -3.41 -5.55
C PRO A 348 8.57 -2.93 -4.34
N GLY A 349 8.08 -1.88 -3.69
CA GLY A 349 8.70 -1.37 -2.45
C GLY A 349 8.13 -1.98 -1.17
N ASN A 350 6.98 -2.65 -1.21
CA ASN A 350 6.38 -3.38 -0.09
C ASN A 350 5.46 -4.53 -0.56
N VAL A 351 4.90 -5.30 0.38
CA VAL A 351 4.06 -6.47 0.09
C VAL A 351 2.77 -6.09 -0.67
N SER A 352 2.11 -4.99 -0.31
CA SER A 352 0.91 -4.52 -1.01
C SER A 352 1.18 -4.24 -2.50
N ALA A 353 2.33 -3.63 -2.81
CA ALA A 353 2.75 -3.40 -4.19
C ALA A 353 2.98 -4.68 -4.99
N VAL A 354 3.35 -5.79 -4.34
CA VAL A 354 3.46 -7.09 -5.03
C VAL A 354 2.09 -7.56 -5.51
N PHE A 355 1.05 -7.41 -4.70
CA PHE A 355 -0.32 -7.74 -5.13
C PHE A 355 -0.83 -6.84 -6.26
N ILE A 356 -0.40 -5.58 -6.29
CA ILE A 356 -0.68 -4.68 -7.42
C ILE A 356 0.02 -5.15 -8.71
N LEU A 357 1.27 -5.64 -8.63
CA LEU A 357 1.98 -6.20 -9.79
C LEU A 357 1.40 -7.52 -10.30
N LEU A 358 0.77 -8.30 -9.41
CA LEU A 358 0.18 -9.59 -9.76
C LEU A 358 -1.22 -9.50 -10.39
N ALA A 359 -1.91 -8.37 -10.20
CA ALA A 359 -3.24 -8.12 -10.72
C ALA A 359 -3.21 -7.80 -12.22
#